data_AF-A0A918UTN2-F1
#
_entry.id   AF-A0A918UTN2-F1
#
_cell.length_a   1.000
_cell.length_b   1.000
_cell.length_c   1.000
_cell.angle_alpha   90.00
_cell.angle_beta   90.00
_cell.angle_gamma   90.00
#
_symmetry.space_group_name_H-M   'P 1'
#
loop_
_entity.id
_entity.type
_entity.pdbx_description
1 polymer ?
#
loop_
_entity_poly.entity_id
_entity_poly.type
_entity_poly.pdbx_seq_one_letter_code
_entity_poly.pdbx_strand_id
1 'polypeptide(L)' 'MSVRLYDSAWVMVEGSDVPMAVRKDLRNLANFRVGEFTYDIDGRAVADQIGTPAITAILSLQAVQEAKQRGAL' A
#
# COMPACT_ATOMS: atom_id res chain seq x y z
N MET A 1 10.46 -21.80 -1.02
CA MET A 1 9.52 -21.04 -0.16
C MET A 1 8.76 -20.07 -1.04
N SER A 2 7.46 -20.30 -1.27
CA SER A 2 6.61 -19.38 -2.01
C SER A 2 6.12 -18.31 -1.05
N VAL A 3 6.69 -17.12 -1.08
CA VAL A 3 6.09 -15.96 -0.41
C VAL A 3 4.78 -15.67 -1.15
N ARG A 4 3.63 -16.01 -0.54
CA ARG A 4 2.32 -15.55 -1.04
C ARG A 4 2.27 -14.05 -0.80
N LEU A 5 2.82 -13.28 -1.74
CA LEU A 5 2.65 -11.84 -1.77
C LEU A 5 1.16 -11.57 -1.95
N TYR A 6 0.55 -10.77 -1.07
CA TYR A 6 -0.87 -10.42 -1.15
C TYR A 6 -1.17 -9.69 -2.47
N ASP A 7 -2.25 -10.05 -3.18
CA ASP A 7 -2.65 -9.39 -4.43
C ASP A 7 -3.16 -7.95 -4.23
N SER A 8 -3.56 -7.65 -3.00
CA SER A 8 -3.95 -6.32 -2.54
C SER A 8 -3.44 -6.06 -1.13
N ALA A 9 -3.20 -4.78 -0.84
CA ALA A 9 -2.83 -4.30 0.48
C ALA A 9 -3.60 -3.00 0.75
N TRP A 10 -3.64 -2.58 2.01
CA TRP A 10 -4.05 -1.23 2.36
C TRP A 10 -2.81 -0.48 2.82
N VAL A 11 -2.65 0.76 2.40
CA VAL A 11 -1.47 1.57 2.74
C VAL A 11 -1.90 2.92 3.30
N MET A 12 -1.17 3.40 4.30
CA MET A 12 -1.23 4.78 4.74
C MET A 12 -0.19 5.57 3.96
N VAL A 13 -0.62 6.69 3.40
CA VAL A 13 0.21 7.58 2.59
C VAL A 13 0.37 8.88 3.36
N GLU A 14 1.57 9.44 3.35
CA GLU A 14 1.86 10.73 3.97
C GLU A 14 0.91 11.82 3.44
N GLY A 15 0.28 12.55 4.36
CA GLY A 15 -0.73 13.57 4.02
C GLY A 15 -2.14 13.03 3.76
N SER A 16 -2.36 11.71 3.84
CA SER A 16 -3.69 11.09 3.79
C SER A 16 -4.08 10.51 5.14
N ASP A 17 -5.20 10.96 5.69
CA ASP A 17 -5.77 10.44 6.94
C ASP A 17 -6.54 9.12 6.74
N VAL A 18 -6.76 8.70 5.49
CA VAL A 18 -7.56 7.51 5.17
C VAL A 18 -6.66 6.47 4.50
N PRO A 19 -6.66 5.20 4.98
CA PRO A 19 -5.98 4.12 4.30
C PRO A 19 -6.45 3.98 2.85
N MET A 20 -5.51 3.75 1.94
CA MET A 20 -5.81 3.52 0.53
C MET A 20 -5.64 2.05 0.18
N ALA A 21 -6.66 1.46 -0.43
CA ALA A 21 -6.56 0.11 -0.98
C ALA A 21 -5.72 0.14 -2.26
N VAL A 22 -4.64 -0.64 -2.28
CA VAL A 22 -3.79 -0.82 -3.44
C VAL A 22 -3.78 -2.26 -3.92
N ARG A 23 -3.53 -2.43 -5.21
CA ARG A 23 -3.37 -3.72 -5.86
C ARG A 23 -2.00 -3.78 -6.51
N LYS A 24 -1.46 -5.00 -6.63
CA LYS A 24 -0.24 -5.20 -7.37
C LYS A 24 -0.38 -4.72 -8.82
N ASP A 25 0.73 -4.24 -9.37
CA ASP A 25 0.83 -4.03 -10.80
C ASP A 25 0.88 -5.39 -11.51
N LEU A 26 -0.05 -5.63 -12.44
CA LEU A 26 -0.09 -6.87 -13.23
C LEU A 26 1.12 -7.01 -14.15
N ARG A 27 1.80 -5.90 -14.48
CA ARG A 27 3.04 -5.90 -15.28
C ARG A 27 4.27 -6.19 -14.43
N ASN A 28 4.22 -5.87 -13.13
CA ASN A 28 5.29 -6.19 -12.17
C ASN A 28 4.70 -6.49 -10.79
N LEU A 29 4.59 -7.77 -10.46
CA LEU A 29 4.02 -8.25 -9.19
C LEU A 29 4.83 -7.87 -7.94
N ALA A 30 6.03 -7.32 -8.12
CA ALA A 30 6.86 -6.77 -7.04
C ALA A 30 6.53 -5.30 -6.72
N ASN A 31 5.53 -4.71 -7.40
CA ASN A 31 5.15 -3.31 -7.21
C ASN A 31 3.67 -3.15 -6.88
N PHE A 32 3.35 -2.13 -6.09
CA PHE A 32 2.01 -1.59 -5.88
C PHE A 32 1.85 -0.26 -6.62
N ARG A 33 0.65 0.01 -7.13
CA ARG A 33 0.27 1.33 -7.65
C ARG A 33 -0.63 2.05 -6.65
N VAL A 34 -0.25 3.27 -6.26
CA VAL A 34 -1.06 4.18 -5.45
C VAL A 34 -1.33 5.43 -6.29
N GLY A 35 -2.51 5.53 -6.89
CA GLY A 35 -2.81 6.59 -7.86
C GLY A 35 -1.82 6.55 -9.04
N GLU A 36 -1.11 7.66 -9.27
CA GLU A 36 -0.10 7.80 -10.33
C GLU A 36 1.30 7.29 -9.92
N PHE A 37 1.51 6.99 -8.63
CA PHE A 37 2.81 6.61 -8.10
C PHE A 37 2.96 5.09 -7.98
N THR A 38 4.20 4.61 -8.13
CA THR A 38 4.54 3.19 -8.05
C THR A 38 5.50 2.96 -6.89
N TYR A 39 5.18 1.96 -6.07
CA TYR A 39 5.96 1.57 -4.90
C TYR A 39 6.34 0.10 -5.00
N ASP A 40 7.45 -0.30 -4.39
CA ASP A 40 7.78 -1.71 -4.22
C ASP A 40 6.89 -2.35 -3.13
N ILE A 41 7.00 -3.67 -2.98
CA ILE A 41 6.29 -4.41 -1.94
C ILE A 41 6.66 -4.01 -0.50
N ASP A 42 7.79 -3.33 -0.32
CA ASP A 42 8.26 -2.82 0.96
C ASP A 42 7.78 -1.39 1.24
N GLY A 43 7.05 -0.77 0.29
CA GLY A 43 6.48 0.57 0.41
C GLY A 43 7.40 1.70 -0.04
N ARG A 44 8.50 1.40 -0.72
CA ARG A 44 9.44 2.40 -1.23
C ARG A 44 9.04 2.85 -2.63
N ALA A 45 9.12 4.14 -2.90
CA ALA A 45 8.86 4.66 -4.24
C ALA A 45 9.87 4.07 -5.25
N VAL A 46 9.37 3.50 -6.35
CA VAL A 46 10.20 2.92 -7.42
C VAL A 46 10.77 4.00 -8.34
N ALA A 47 10.05 5.12 -8.46
CA ALA A 47 10.52 6.30 -9.17
C ALA A 47 10.65 7.45 -8.18
N ASP A 48 11.83 8.06 -8.13
CA ASP A 48 12.17 9.18 -7.24
C ASP A 48 11.58 10.50 -7.81
N GLN A 49 10.29 10.49 -8.14
CA GLN A 49 9.61 11.69 -8.62
C GLN A 49 9.43 12.65 -7.44
N ILE A 50 9.88 13.88 -7.63
CA ILE A 50 9.70 14.97 -6.65
C ILE A 50 8.21 15.08 -6.32
N GLY A 51 7.88 14.96 -5.03
CA GLY A 51 6.49 15.01 -4.55
C GLY A 51 5.79 13.65 -4.45
N THR A 52 6.51 12.53 -4.63
CA THR A 52 5.96 11.20 -4.33
C THR A 52 5.73 11.07 -2.83
N PRO A 53 4.48 10.87 -2.37
CA PRO A 53 4.20 10.80 -0.94
C PRO A 53 4.70 9.49 -0.33
N ALA A 54 5.26 9.54 0.87
CA ALA A 54 5.80 8.33 1.49
C ALA A 54 4.68 7.38 1.96
N ILE A 55 4.86 6.07 1.76
CA ILE A 55 4.01 5.08 2.45
C ILE A 55 4.49 4.99 3.90
N THR A 56 3.64 5.39 4.83
CA THR A 56 3.95 5.42 6.26
C THR A 56 3.63 4.09 6.96
N ALA A 57 2.66 3.33 6.42
CA ALA A 57 2.33 2.00 6.92
C ALA A 57 1.71 1.12 5.82
N ILE A 58 2.07 -0.16 5.81
CA ILE A 58 1.38 -1.19 5.03
C ILE A 58 0.51 -1.99 6.01
N LEU A 59 -0.79 -1.86 5.86
CA LEU A 59 -1.79 -2.55 6.67
C LEU A 59 -2.10 -3.91 6.05
N SER A 60 -1.99 -4.95 6.86
CA SER A 60 -2.52 -6.27 6.50
C SER A 60 -4.06 -6.22 6.44
N LEU A 61 -4.66 -7.16 5.71
CA LEU A 61 -6.13 -7.31 5.68
C LEU A 61 -6.71 -7.44 7.09
N GLN A 62 -6.00 -8.14 7.99
CA GLN A 62 -6.39 -8.26 9.39
C GLN A 62 -6.36 -6.91 10.11
N ALA A 63 -5.30 -6.10 9.94
CA ALA A 63 -5.21 -4.78 10.55
C ALA A 63 -6.34 -3.84 10.08
N VAL A 64 -6.74 -3.93 8.81
CA VAL A 64 -7.89 -3.17 8.28
C VAL A 64 -9.22 -3.67 8.84
N GLN A 65 -9.38 -4.98 8.98
CA GLN A 65 -10.57 -5.55 9.62
C GLN A 65 -10.68 -5.15 11.10
N GLU A 66 -9.56 -5.14 11.82
CA GLU A 66 -9.51 -4.67 13.21
C GLU A 66 -9.79 -3.16 13.31
N ALA A 67 -9.24 -2.35 12.40
CA ALA A 67 -9.52 -0.91 12.36
C ALA A 67 -11.00 -0.61 12.06
N LYS A 68 -11.62 -1.35 11.13
CA LYS A 68 -13.07 -1.28 10.87
C LYS A 68 -13.91 -1.69 12.06
N GLN A 69 -13.54 -2.78 12.74
CA GLN A 69 -14.26 -3.24 13.93
C GLN A 69 -14.15 -2.25 15.10
N ARG A 70 -13.07 -1.47 15.15
CA ARG A 70 -12.85 -0.40 16.15
C ARG A 70 -13.52 0.93 15.78
N GLY A 71 -14.20 1.02 14.63
CA GLY A 71 -14.87 2.26 14.18
C GLY A 71 -13.90 3.37 13.75
N ALA A 72 -12.65 3.04 13.46
CA ALA A 72 -11.62 3.98 13.01
C ALA A 72 -11.59 4.16 11.48
N LEU A 73 -12.51 3.50 10.76
CA LEU A 73 -12.69 3.55 9.30
C LEU A 73 -14.17 3.58 8.93
#